data_AF-A0A1Q8Z7Q0-F1
#
_entry.id   AF-A0A1Q8Z7Q0-F1
#
_cell.length_a   1.000
_cell.length_b   1.000
_cell.length_c   1.000
_cell.angle_alpha   90.00
_cell.angle_beta   90.00
_cell.angle_gamma   90.00
#
_symmetry.space_group_name_H-M   'P 1'
#
loop_
_entity.id
_entity.type
_entity.pdbx_description
1 polymer ?
#
loop_
_entity_poly.entity_id
_entity_poly.type
_entity_poly.pdbx_seq_one_letter_code
_entity_poly.pdbx_strand_id
1 'polypeptide(L)'
;MSNFQPSPSLRNRINGSLDHPFTDYWDVFVLKHQHPANIALHVIGILLFYGLLFSAWIFHKGWILLALPLTQFVGLTGHFLFERSHIDLQDAIFSWRASSCLGRMLWRLMLGQYGADIKQRQALLQNYQHCDKD
;
A
#
# COMPACT_ATOMS: atom_id res chain seq x y z
N MET A 1 14.41 19.37 -11.16
CA MET A 1 13.32 18.43 -10.82
C MET A 1 13.15 18.43 -9.31
N SER A 2 12.12 19.10 -8.79
CA SER A 2 11.86 19.16 -7.35
C SER A 2 11.30 17.82 -6.87
N ASN A 3 12.01 17.15 -5.96
CA ASN A 3 11.49 16.00 -5.22
C ASN A 3 10.50 16.51 -4.17
N PHE A 4 9.25 16.74 -4.58
CA PHE A 4 8.19 17.13 -3.67
C PHE A 4 7.74 15.88 -2.89
N GLN A 5 8.15 15.81 -1.62
CA GLN A 5 7.61 14.85 -0.66
C GLN A 5 6.35 15.49 -0.05
N PRO A 6 5.15 14.92 -0.24
CA PRO A 6 3.94 15.46 0.38
C PRO A 6 4.07 15.44 1.91
N SER A 7 3.61 16.51 2.57
CA SER A 7 3.63 16.62 4.03
C SER A 7 2.95 15.41 4.68
N PRO A 8 3.61 14.70 5.63
CA PRO A 8 3.05 13.54 6.32
C PRO A 8 1.70 13.82 7.00
N SER A 9 1.47 15.06 7.43
CA SER A 9 0.26 15.47 8.14
C SER A 9 -1.02 15.41 7.30
N LEU A 10 -0.94 15.58 5.98
CA LEU A 10 -2.11 15.63 5.11
C LEU A 10 -2.49 14.24 4.57
N ARG A 11 -1.51 13.38 4.29
CA ARG A 11 -1.72 11.97 3.92
C ARG A 11 -2.54 11.22 4.98
N ASN A 12 -2.38 11.60 6.24
CA ASN A 12 -3.12 11.05 7.37
C ASN A 12 -4.50 11.70 7.55
N ARG A 13 -4.67 12.95 7.11
CA ARG A 13 -5.97 13.66 7.13
C ARG A 13 -6.94 13.18 6.07
N ILE A 14 -6.47 12.65 4.94
CA ILE A 14 -7.32 12.03 3.92
C ILE A 14 -8.15 10.88 4.52
N ASN A 15 -7.68 10.19 5.55
CA ASN A 15 -8.50 9.17 6.22
C ASN A 15 -9.65 9.74 7.09
N GLY A 16 -9.65 11.04 7.42
CA GLY A 16 -10.55 11.63 8.42
C GLY A 16 -11.32 12.89 7.99
N SER A 17 -11.01 13.52 6.86
CA SER A 17 -11.74 14.69 6.36
C SER A 17 -12.76 14.30 5.28
N LEU A 18 -14.04 14.65 5.47
CA LEU A 18 -15.14 14.37 4.53
C LEU A 18 -15.01 15.08 3.16
N ASP A 19 -14.07 16.03 3.02
CA ASP A 19 -14.01 16.94 1.88
C ASP A 19 -12.66 16.84 1.14
N HIS A 20 -12.42 15.69 0.48
CA HIS A 20 -11.24 15.46 -0.34
C HIS A 20 -11.62 14.78 -1.68
N PRO A 21 -10.83 14.92 -2.75
CA PRO A 21 -11.14 14.33 -4.06
C PRO A 21 -11.00 12.80 -4.11
N PHE A 22 -10.47 12.16 -3.06
CA PHE A 22 -10.16 10.73 -3.02
C PHE A 22 -11.36 9.90 -2.55
N THR A 23 -12.26 9.52 -3.45
CA THR A 23 -13.48 8.76 -3.08
C THR A 23 -13.25 7.26 -2.92
N ASP A 24 -12.16 6.71 -3.49
CA ASP A 24 -11.82 5.30 -3.40
C ASP A 24 -10.64 5.05 -2.44
N TYR A 25 -10.73 3.94 -1.71
CA TYR A 25 -9.63 3.43 -0.87
C TYR A 25 -8.37 3.18 -1.71
N TRP A 26 -8.52 2.84 -2.99
CA TRP A 26 -7.40 2.70 -3.92
C TRP A 26 -6.55 3.98 -4.04
N ASP A 27 -7.17 5.15 -4.09
CA ASP A 27 -6.41 6.39 -4.30
C ASP A 27 -5.55 6.72 -3.08
N VAL A 28 -6.12 6.53 -1.89
CA VAL A 28 -5.39 6.63 -0.62
C VAL A 28 -4.29 5.56 -0.54
N PHE A 29 -4.60 4.32 -0.93
CA PHE A 29 -3.65 3.22 -0.95
C PHE A 29 -2.44 3.52 -1.85
N VAL A 30 -2.64 4.03 -3.07
CA VAL A 30 -1.54 4.38 -3.99
C VAL A 30 -0.66 5.49 -3.42
N LEU A 31 -1.27 6.53 -2.83
CA LEU A 31 -0.51 7.59 -2.14
C LEU A 31 0.28 7.03 -0.96
N LYS A 32 -0.25 6.00 -0.30
CA LYS A 32 0.44 5.29 0.78
C LYS A 32 1.58 4.37 0.31
N HIS A 33 1.53 3.91 -0.93
CA HIS A 33 2.47 2.90 -1.47
C HIS A 33 3.27 3.41 -2.66
N GLN A 34 3.76 4.64 -2.60
CA GLN A 34 4.55 5.26 -3.67
C GLN A 34 6.07 5.06 -3.56
N HIS A 35 6.57 4.77 -2.35
CA HIS A 35 8.02 4.64 -2.12
C HIS A 35 8.54 3.32 -2.72
N PRO A 36 9.59 3.33 -3.57
CA PRO A 36 10.03 2.12 -4.29
C PRO A 36 10.42 0.98 -3.36
N ALA A 37 11.05 1.29 -2.21
CA ALA A 37 11.37 0.28 -1.22
C ALA A 37 10.12 -0.31 -0.52
N ASN A 38 9.07 0.50 -0.31
CA ASN A 38 7.81 0.01 0.25
C ASN A 38 7.14 -0.94 -0.75
N ILE A 39 7.04 -0.53 -2.01
CA ILE A 39 6.53 -1.36 -3.11
C ILE A 39 7.29 -2.69 -3.18
N ALA A 40 8.62 -2.65 -3.14
CA ALA A 40 9.44 -3.86 -3.20
C ALA A 40 9.17 -4.80 -2.02
N LEU A 41 9.08 -4.29 -0.80
CA LEU A 41 8.77 -5.10 0.39
C LEU A 41 7.38 -5.74 0.29
N HIS A 42 6.38 -5.02 -0.20
CA HIS A 42 5.06 -5.60 -0.45
C HIS A 42 5.08 -6.67 -1.53
N VAL A 43 5.78 -6.46 -2.64
CA VAL A 43 5.92 -7.49 -3.70
C VAL A 43 6.60 -8.75 -3.13
N ILE A 44 7.67 -8.59 -2.36
CA ILE A 44 8.34 -9.71 -1.67
C ILE A 44 7.35 -10.42 -0.73
N GLY A 45 6.61 -9.67 0.08
CA GLY A 45 5.59 -10.23 0.99
C GLY A 45 4.52 -11.04 0.25
N ILE A 46 4.05 -10.55 -0.89
CA ILE A 46 3.07 -11.25 -1.75
C ILE A 46 3.66 -12.55 -2.31
N LEU A 47 4.88 -12.50 -2.84
CA LEU A 47 5.55 -13.68 -3.40
C LEU A 47 5.80 -14.74 -2.33
N LEU A 48 6.22 -14.35 -1.13
CA LEU A 48 6.37 -15.25 0.01
C LEU A 48 5.03 -15.87 0.41
N PHE A 49 3.96 -15.06 0.47
CA PHE A 49 2.62 -15.54 0.83
C PHE A 49 2.12 -16.62 -0.16
N TYR A 50 2.11 -16.31 -1.46
CA TYR A 50 1.67 -17.28 -2.47
C TYR A 50 2.64 -18.46 -2.62
N GLY A 51 3.94 -18.24 -2.44
CA GLY A 51 4.94 -19.30 -2.42
C GLY A 51 4.72 -20.29 -1.27
N LEU A 52 4.38 -19.81 -0.07
CA LEU A 52 4.03 -20.66 1.07
C LEU A 52 2.73 -21.43 0.84
N LEU A 53 1.69 -20.79 0.29
CA LEU A 53 0.44 -21.48 -0.05
C LEU A 53 0.67 -22.58 -1.09
N PHE A 54 1.41 -22.27 -2.15
CA PHE A 54 1.78 -23.23 -3.19
C PHE A 54 2.62 -24.39 -2.62
N SER A 55 3.58 -24.09 -1.75
CA SER A 55 4.40 -25.10 -1.09
C SER A 55 3.56 -26.00 -0.16
N ALA A 56 2.67 -25.40 0.65
CA ALA A 56 1.77 -26.16 1.52
C ALA A 56 0.85 -27.09 0.71
N TRP A 57 0.38 -26.63 -0.45
CA TRP A 57 -0.41 -27.42 -1.39
C TRP A 57 0.38 -28.60 -1.96
N ILE A 58 1.58 -28.37 -2.50
CA ILE A 58 2.41 -29.41 -3.14
C ILE A 58 2.91 -30.44 -2.14
N PHE A 59 3.37 -30.01 -0.97
CA PHE A 59 3.95 -30.91 0.04
C PHE A 59 2.90 -31.50 0.99
N HIS A 60 1.64 -31.06 0.89
CA HIS A 60 0.55 -31.40 1.82
C HIS A 60 0.93 -31.21 3.30
N LYS A 61 1.81 -30.23 3.58
CA LYS A 61 2.32 -29.93 4.91
C LYS A 61 1.65 -28.68 5.44
N GLY A 62 0.53 -28.86 6.15
CA GLY A 62 -0.22 -27.76 6.76
C GLY A 62 0.59 -26.90 7.73
N TRP A 63 1.66 -27.44 8.34
CA TRP A 63 2.54 -26.66 9.23
C TRP A 63 3.31 -25.54 8.51
N ILE A 64 3.48 -25.62 7.18
CA ILE A 64 4.06 -24.54 6.37
C ILE A 64 3.19 -23.27 6.47
N LEU A 65 1.89 -23.42 6.69
CA LEU A 65 0.97 -22.30 6.86
C LEU A 65 1.21 -21.52 8.15
N LEU A 66 1.90 -22.10 9.14
CA LEU A 66 2.33 -21.37 10.35
C LEU A 66 3.35 -20.27 10.03
N ALA A 67 3.97 -20.29 8.85
CA ALA A 67 4.84 -19.22 8.40
C ALA A 67 4.09 -18.05 7.72
N LEU A 68 2.78 -18.16 7.45
CA LEU A 68 2.00 -17.08 6.84
C LEU A 68 1.99 -15.77 7.65
N PRO A 69 1.95 -15.77 9.00
CA PRO A 69 2.08 -14.54 9.78
C PRO A 69 3.42 -13.82 9.53
N LEU A 70 4.50 -14.55 9.22
CA LEU A 70 5.81 -13.95 8.94
C LEU A 70 5.79 -13.12 7.64
N THR A 71 4.99 -13.52 6.65
CA THR A 71 4.89 -12.75 5.39
C THR A 71 4.18 -11.41 5.60
N GLN A 72 3.25 -11.36 6.55
CA GLN A 72 2.60 -10.11 6.98
C GLN A 72 3.59 -9.18 7.70
N PHE A 73 4.50 -9.74 8.49
CA PHE A 73 5.53 -8.97 9.18
C PHE A 73 6.44 -8.21 8.19
N VAL A 74 6.75 -8.81 7.04
CA VAL A 74 7.54 -8.15 5.97
C VAL A 74 6.79 -6.94 5.40
N GLY A 75 5.49 -7.07 5.12
CA GLY A 75 4.67 -5.96 4.64
C GLY A 75 4.51 -4.84 5.68
N LEU A 76 4.25 -5.21 6.93
CA LEU A 76 4.15 -4.27 8.05
C LEU A 76 5.48 -3.55 8.35
N THR A 77 6.61 -4.23 8.17
CA THR A 77 7.94 -3.60 8.30
C THR A 77 8.15 -2.52 7.24
N GLY A 78 7.64 -2.71 6.01
CA GLY A 78 7.65 -1.68 4.97
C GLY A 78 6.89 -0.42 5.39
N HIS A 79 5.68 -0.60 5.92
CA HIS A 79 4.91 0.50 6.51
C HIS A 79 5.65 1.16 7.67
N PHE A 80 6.16 0.41 8.64
CA PHE A 80 6.82 1.00 9.81
C PHE A 80 8.09 1.80 9.45
N LEU A 81 8.87 1.32 8.48
CA LEU A 81 10.12 1.99 8.07
C LEU A 81 9.89 3.18 7.15
N PHE A 82 8.89 3.14 6.27
CA PHE A 82 8.70 4.14 5.21
C PHE A 82 7.44 5.01 5.38
N GLU A 83 6.54 4.67 6.29
CA GLU A 83 5.43 5.51 6.77
C GLU A 83 5.58 5.77 8.27
N ARG A 84 6.17 6.92 8.63
CA ARG A 84 6.12 7.48 10.00
C ARG A 84 4.73 8.06 10.28
N SER A 85 3.72 7.22 10.23
CA SER A 85 2.32 7.60 10.38
C SER A 85 1.62 6.56 11.24
N HIS A 86 0.88 7.04 12.24
CA HIS A 86 0.01 6.30 13.16
C HIS A 86 -0.54 5.04 12.48
N ILE A 87 -0.07 3.87 12.93
CA ILE A 87 -0.56 2.58 12.44
C ILE A 87 -2.06 2.58 12.75
N ASP A 88 -2.88 2.71 11.71
CA ASP A 88 -4.30 2.46 11.80
C ASP A 88 -4.43 0.96 12.02
N LEU A 89 -4.46 0.55 13.30
CA LEU A 89 -4.59 -0.84 13.72
C LEU A 89 -5.83 -1.52 13.08
N GLN A 90 -6.78 -0.73 12.59
CA GLN A 90 -7.97 -1.19 11.85
C GLN A 90 -7.66 -1.69 10.42
N ASP A 91 -6.59 -1.22 9.78
CA ASP A 91 -6.16 -1.68 8.44
C ASP A 91 -5.06 -2.76 8.51
N ALA A 92 -4.42 -2.94 9.67
CA ALA A 92 -3.22 -3.75 9.86
C ALA A 92 -3.47 -5.28 9.85
N ILE A 93 -4.73 -5.74 9.90
CA ILE A 93 -5.06 -7.16 9.99
C ILE A 93 -6.24 -7.46 9.04
N PHE A 94 -5.95 -7.98 7.85
CA PHE A 94 -6.92 -8.67 6.99
C PHE A 94 -8.17 -7.89 6.53
N SER A 95 -8.05 -6.59 6.26
CA SER A 95 -9.11 -5.91 5.49
C SER A 95 -9.18 -6.49 4.08
N TRP A 96 -10.33 -7.03 3.69
CA TRP A 96 -10.60 -7.51 2.33
C TRP A 96 -10.29 -6.44 1.26
N ARG A 97 -10.48 -5.16 1.62
CA ARG A 97 -10.18 -3.99 0.78
C ARG A 97 -8.68 -3.82 0.58
N ALA A 98 -7.89 -3.95 1.65
CA ALA A 98 -6.44 -3.88 1.59
C ALA A 98 -5.85 -5.03 0.76
N SER A 99 -6.34 -6.26 0.93
CA SER A 99 -5.92 -7.41 0.13
C SER A 99 -6.24 -7.22 -1.36
N SER A 100 -7.44 -6.72 -1.68
CA SER A 100 -7.84 -6.42 -3.05
C SER A 100 -6.96 -5.34 -3.69
N CYS A 101 -6.60 -4.30 -2.93
CA CYS A 101 -5.68 -3.27 -3.40
C CYS A 101 -4.26 -3.79 -3.59
N LEU A 102 -3.80 -4.68 -2.71
CA LEU A 102 -2.47 -5.28 -2.81
C LEU A 102 -2.36 -6.16 -4.07
N GLY A 103 -3.41 -6.94 -4.37
CA GLY A 103 -3.52 -7.68 -5.63
C GLY A 103 -3.58 -6.76 -6.86
N ARG A 104 -4.37 -5.69 -6.79
CA ARG A 104 -4.46 -4.67 -7.86
C ARG A 104 -3.12 -3.98 -8.09
N MET A 105 -2.36 -3.69 -7.03
CA MET A 105 -1.00 -3.14 -7.12
C MET A 105 -0.06 -4.09 -7.84
N LEU A 106 -0.03 -5.37 -7.44
CA LEU A 106 0.79 -6.38 -8.13
C LEU A 106 0.44 -6.44 -9.61
N TRP A 107 -0.86 -6.53 -9.94
CA TRP A 107 -1.33 -6.57 -11.32
C TRP A 107 -0.86 -5.35 -12.13
N ARG A 108 -1.02 -4.15 -11.57
CA ARG A 108 -0.60 -2.92 -12.26
C ARG A 108 0.92 -2.74 -12.33
N LEU A 109 1.68 -3.30 -11.39
CA LEU A 109 3.13 -3.38 -11.48
C LEU A 109 3.56 -4.31 -12.62
N MET A 110 2.92 -5.48 -12.74
CA MET A 110 3.16 -6.42 -13.85
C MET A 110 2.85 -5.78 -15.22
N LEU A 111 1.84 -4.94 -15.29
CA LEU A 111 1.50 -4.17 -16.50
C LEU A 111 2.35 -2.90 -16.70
N GLY A 112 3.25 -2.56 -15.77
CA GLY A 112 4.04 -1.32 -15.82
C GLY A 112 3.22 -0.03 -15.63
N GLN A 113 1.96 -0.13 -15.22
CA GLN A 113 1.01 0.99 -15.12
C GLN A 113 1.03 1.68 -13.75
N TYR A 114 1.58 1.03 -12.72
CA TYR A 114 1.53 1.55 -11.35
C TYR A 114 2.22 2.91 -11.18
N GLY A 115 3.30 3.17 -11.93
CA GLY A 115 3.96 4.48 -11.92
C GLY A 115 3.08 5.61 -12.45
N ALA A 116 2.22 5.34 -13.44
CA ALA A 116 1.24 6.32 -13.93
C ALA A 116 0.15 6.59 -12.89
N ASP A 117 -0.27 5.57 -12.15
CA ASP A 117 -1.23 5.74 -11.05
C ASP A 117 -0.68 6.65 -9.96
N ILE A 118 0.57 6.43 -9.53
CA ILE A 118 1.24 7.29 -8.55
C ILE A 118 1.23 8.75 -9.03
N LYS A 119 1.67 9.00 -10.27
CA LYS A 119 1.71 10.35 -10.85
C LYS A 119 0.32 11.01 -10.89
N GLN A 120 -0.69 10.28 -11.33
CA GLN A 120 -2.06 10.80 -11.41
C GLN A 120 -2.60 11.20 -10.04
N ARG A 121 -2.40 10.37 -9.01
CA ARG A 121 -2.90 10.67 -7.66
C ARG A 121 -2.08 11.78 -6.98
N GLN A 122 -0.78 11.84 -7.24
CA GLN A 122 0.06 12.96 -6.79
C GLN A 122 -0.40 14.29 -7.38
N ALA A 123 -0.72 14.33 -8.68
CA ALA A 123 -1.23 15.54 -9.32
C ALA A 123 -2.58 15.99 -8.73
N LEU A 124 -3.49 15.05 -8.47
CA LEU A 124 -4.75 15.34 -7.79
C LEU A 124 -4.53 15.90 -6.37
N LEU A 125 -3.58 15.32 -5.62
CA LEU A 125 -3.21 15.79 -4.29
C LEU A 125 -2.65 17.22 -4.33
N GLN A 126 -1.79 17.51 -5.31
CA GLN A 126 -1.19 18.84 -5.49
C GLN A 126 -2.23 19.90 -5.85
N ASN A 127 -3.17 19.59 -6.75
CA ASN A 127 -4.25 20.50 -7.12
C ASN A 127 -5.15 20.82 -5.93
N TYR A 128 -5.52 19.80 -5.15
CA TYR A 128 -6.30 19.98 -3.94
C TYR A 128 -5.56 20.84 -2.89
N GLN A 129 -4.26 20.60 -2.69
CA GLN A 129 -3.41 21.41 -1.81
C GLN A 129 -3.24 22.87 -2.25
N HIS A 130 -3.46 23.16 -3.53
CA HIS A 130 -3.41 24.51 -4.05
C HIS A 130 -4.72 25.24 -3.79
N CYS A 131 -5.86 24.59 -4.07
CA CYS A 131 -7.19 25.16 -3.82
C CYS A 131 -7.52 25.39 -2.34
N ASP A 132 -6.96 24.62 -1.40
CA ASP A 132 -7.18 24.79 0.05
C ASP A 132 -6.39 25.95 0.67
N LYS A 133 -5.51 26.62 -0.10
CA LYS A 133 -4.68 27.74 0.37
C LYS A 133 -5.19 29.12 -0.04
N ASP A 134 -6.23 29.17 -0.87
CA ASP A 134 -6.88 30.39 -1.35
C ASP A 134 -8.18 30.65 -0.58
#